data_AF-A0A846TZJ4-F1
#
_entry.id   AF-A0A846TZJ4-F1
#
_cell.length_a   1.000
_cell.length_b   1.000
_cell.length_c   1.000
_cell.angle_alpha   90.00
_cell.angle_beta   90.00
_cell.angle_gamma   90.00
#
_symmetry.space_group_name_H-M   'P 1'
#
loop_
_entity.id
_entity.type
_entity.pdbx_description
1 polymer ?
#
loop_
_entity_poly.entity_id
_entity_poly.type
_entity_poly.pdbx_seq_one_letter_code
_entity_poly.pdbx_strand_id
1 'polypeptide(L)'
;MSSTTRLDGDTGLAGMIYTKLLDQGLIAANDRLEQYLPVHGTAVGRITLQSCLTHTSGLPREVGGRCIRFKQGMATVLGRDPQPQDVAEFMRHLREATVTDAGVCRYSTVGGAALGHALAAAAGVNYPGLVQEHLATALACPTLRVEEAVKHHCVDDAVSYTVFGGRARSWTGRGYAPAGAIRGSAQDFATILTALLVQDGPFQDCFKTLHTDSKGRVAAGFFVDKTNGRDMAWHSGFAAGFASHLIIDLERCRGAFVSVITPTPTVDVEVLALETLESDG
;
A
#
# COMPACT_ATOMS: atom_id res chain seq x y z
N MET A 1 19.23 11.44 -14.36
CA MET A 1 17.83 11.21 -14.74
C MET A 1 16.98 11.40 -13.48
N SER A 2 15.81 12.02 -13.61
CA SER A 2 15.03 12.59 -12.49
C SER A 2 14.56 11.53 -11.49
N SER A 3 15.35 11.26 -10.45
CA SER A 3 14.95 10.51 -9.25
C SER A 3 13.95 11.36 -8.46
N THR A 4 12.69 11.32 -8.86
CA THR A 4 11.58 11.64 -7.98
C THR A 4 11.25 10.37 -7.24
N THR A 5 11.80 10.21 -6.04
CA THR A 5 11.48 9.13 -5.11
C THR A 5 9.99 9.23 -4.76
N ARG A 6 9.13 8.58 -5.55
CA ARG A 6 7.70 8.44 -5.27
C ARG A 6 7.57 7.33 -4.25
N LEU A 7 7.65 7.72 -2.99
CA LEU A 7 7.38 6.84 -1.86
C LEU A 7 5.88 6.74 -1.71
N ASP A 8 5.34 5.69 -2.27
CA ASP A 8 3.94 5.36 -2.13
C ASP A 8 3.81 4.22 -1.09
N GLY A 9 2.61 3.82 -0.73
CA GLY A 9 2.30 2.91 0.37
C GLY A 9 1.34 1.84 -0.11
N ASP A 10 1.07 0.83 0.70
CA ASP A 10 0.77 -0.58 0.33
C ASP A 10 -0.53 -0.88 -0.47
N THR A 11 -0.73 -0.22 -1.61
CA THR A 11 -1.89 -0.49 -2.48
C THR A 11 -1.72 -1.73 -3.33
N GLY A 12 -0.49 -2.21 -3.58
CA GLY A 12 -0.25 -3.43 -4.36
C GLY A 12 -0.88 -4.67 -3.73
N LEU A 13 -0.66 -4.90 -2.43
CA LEU A 13 -1.28 -6.02 -1.70
C LEU A 13 -2.80 -5.85 -1.57
N ALA A 14 -3.27 -4.63 -1.34
CA ALA A 14 -4.70 -4.33 -1.37
C ALA A 14 -5.32 -4.65 -2.75
N GLY A 15 -4.58 -4.42 -3.84
CA GLY A 15 -4.96 -4.78 -5.20
C GLY A 15 -5.16 -6.27 -5.41
N MET A 16 -4.28 -7.11 -4.85
CA MET A 16 -4.45 -8.57 -4.87
C MET A 16 -5.74 -9.01 -4.19
N ILE A 17 -6.04 -8.45 -3.02
CA ILE A 17 -7.26 -8.75 -2.27
C ILE A 17 -8.48 -8.24 -3.03
N TYR A 18 -8.43 -7.00 -3.55
CA TYR A 18 -9.47 -6.40 -4.35
C TYR A 18 -9.85 -7.25 -5.57
N THR A 19 -8.87 -7.70 -6.36
CA THR A 19 -9.09 -8.57 -7.52
C THR A 19 -9.78 -9.88 -7.12
N LYS A 20 -9.32 -10.52 -6.03
CA LYS A 20 -9.95 -11.74 -5.53
C LYS A 20 -11.40 -11.53 -5.07
N LEU A 21 -11.68 -10.42 -4.37
CA LEU A 21 -13.04 -10.12 -3.91
C LEU A 21 -13.98 -9.76 -5.07
N LEU A 22 -13.45 -9.13 -6.14
CA LEU A 22 -14.21 -8.92 -7.39
C LEU A 22 -14.58 -10.24 -8.04
N ASP A 23 -13.62 -11.16 -8.20
CA ASP A 23 -13.85 -12.48 -8.82
C ASP A 23 -14.87 -13.32 -8.04
N GLN A 24 -14.90 -13.16 -6.72
CA GLN A 24 -15.87 -13.79 -5.83
C GLN A 24 -17.25 -13.12 -5.85
N GLY A 25 -17.38 -11.95 -6.48
CA GLY A 25 -18.62 -11.16 -6.49
C GLY A 25 -18.98 -10.55 -5.13
N LEU A 26 -18.02 -10.45 -4.21
CA LEU A 26 -18.23 -9.84 -2.88
C LEU A 26 -18.19 -8.30 -2.92
N ILE A 27 -17.54 -7.76 -3.95
CA ILE A 27 -17.51 -6.33 -4.25
C ILE A 27 -17.70 -6.12 -5.76
N ALA A 28 -18.08 -4.92 -6.15
CA ALA A 28 -18.00 -4.41 -7.50
C ALA A 28 -17.06 -3.20 -7.58
N ALA A 29 -16.45 -2.99 -8.74
CA ALA A 29 -15.44 -1.94 -8.92
C ALA A 29 -15.97 -0.52 -8.67
N ASN A 30 -17.25 -0.31 -9.00
CA ASN A 30 -17.98 0.94 -8.82
C ASN A 30 -18.70 1.03 -7.47
N ASP A 31 -18.53 0.05 -6.57
CA ASP A 31 -19.08 0.17 -5.23
C ASP A 31 -18.46 1.34 -4.51
N ARG A 32 -19.30 1.99 -3.71
CA ARG A 32 -18.99 3.24 -3.05
C ARG A 32 -18.51 2.99 -1.64
N LEU A 33 -17.63 3.86 -1.13
CA LEU A 33 -17.17 3.77 0.26
C LEU A 33 -18.33 3.78 1.25
N GLU A 34 -19.42 4.50 0.99
CA GLU A 34 -20.59 4.53 1.86
C GLU A 34 -21.30 3.17 1.98
N GLN A 35 -21.09 2.23 1.07
CA GLN A 35 -21.69 0.89 1.20
C GLN A 35 -21.02 0.05 2.30
N TYR A 36 -19.75 0.36 2.61
CA TYR A 36 -18.93 -0.44 3.52
C TYR A 36 -18.48 0.32 4.77
N LEU A 37 -18.43 1.66 4.69
CA LEU A 37 -17.89 2.53 5.71
C LEU A 37 -18.94 3.57 6.18
N PRO A 38 -18.85 4.06 7.43
CA PRO A 38 -19.83 4.99 8.01
C PRO A 38 -19.67 6.45 7.52
N VAL A 39 -19.66 6.66 6.20
CA VAL A 39 -19.39 7.93 5.51
C VAL A 39 -20.59 8.45 4.69
N HIS A 40 -21.78 7.91 4.92
CA HIS A 40 -23.02 8.35 4.25
C HIS A 40 -23.25 9.86 4.33
N GLY A 41 -23.78 10.44 3.25
CA GLY A 41 -24.12 11.86 3.18
C GLY A 41 -22.92 12.79 3.05
N THR A 42 -21.71 12.26 2.87
CA THR A 42 -20.49 13.04 2.64
C THR A 42 -20.04 12.95 1.18
N ALA A 43 -19.17 13.86 0.72
CA ALA A 43 -18.55 13.75 -0.59
C ALA A 43 -17.72 12.45 -0.72
N VAL A 44 -17.04 12.07 0.36
CA VAL A 44 -16.23 10.84 0.46
C VAL A 44 -17.07 9.59 0.30
N GLY A 45 -18.31 9.58 0.79
CA GLY A 45 -19.22 8.44 0.64
C GLY A 45 -19.48 8.04 -0.81
N ARG A 46 -19.36 8.98 -1.76
CA ARG A 46 -19.60 8.74 -3.20
C ARG A 46 -18.38 8.20 -3.95
N ILE A 47 -17.21 8.16 -3.32
CA ILE A 47 -15.96 7.66 -3.90
C ILE A 47 -16.06 6.15 -4.11
N THR A 48 -15.59 5.66 -5.25
CA THR A 48 -15.61 4.23 -5.57
C THR A 48 -14.37 3.50 -5.07
N LEU A 49 -14.49 2.20 -4.81
CA LEU A 49 -13.35 1.34 -4.45
C LEU A 49 -12.23 1.42 -5.49
N GLN A 50 -12.57 1.30 -6.80
CA GLN A 50 -11.58 1.43 -7.87
C GLN A 50 -10.87 2.78 -7.84
N SER A 51 -11.56 3.88 -7.58
CA SER A 51 -10.92 5.21 -7.56
C SER A 51 -9.95 5.38 -6.39
N CYS A 52 -10.19 4.72 -5.25
CA CYS A 52 -9.20 4.65 -4.17
C CYS A 52 -7.97 3.83 -4.59
N LEU A 53 -8.21 2.67 -5.21
CA LEU A 53 -7.17 1.75 -5.68
C LEU A 53 -6.27 2.38 -6.75
N THR A 54 -6.84 3.15 -7.66
CA THR A 54 -6.10 3.83 -8.74
C THR A 54 -5.61 5.23 -8.37
N HIS A 55 -5.74 5.64 -7.11
CA HIS A 55 -5.38 6.98 -6.64
C HIS A 55 -6.06 8.15 -7.39
N THR A 56 -7.28 7.95 -7.89
CA THR A 56 -8.08 8.96 -8.61
C THR A 56 -9.28 9.45 -7.80
N SER A 57 -9.40 9.02 -6.54
CA SER A 57 -10.49 9.39 -5.64
C SER A 57 -10.56 10.88 -5.31
N GLY A 58 -9.45 11.60 -5.46
CA GLY A 58 -9.30 12.98 -5.03
C GLY A 58 -9.14 13.16 -3.51
N LEU A 59 -8.97 12.05 -2.76
CA LEU A 59 -8.62 12.10 -1.34
C LEU A 59 -7.18 12.60 -1.16
N PRO A 60 -6.90 13.32 -0.05
CA PRO A 60 -5.56 13.85 0.19
C PRO A 60 -4.56 12.73 0.48
N ARG A 61 -3.26 13.04 0.37
CA ARG A 61 -2.21 12.12 0.83
C ARG A 61 -2.36 11.85 2.32
N GLU A 62 -2.37 12.88 3.14
CA GLU A 62 -2.57 12.78 4.59
C GLU A 62 -3.71 13.69 5.03
N VAL A 63 -4.50 13.27 6.04
CA VAL A 63 -5.51 14.15 6.63
C VAL A 63 -4.83 15.14 7.57
N GLY A 64 -5.05 16.44 7.34
CA GLY A 64 -4.73 17.48 8.30
C GLY A 64 -4.05 18.73 7.72
N GLY A 65 -4.30 19.87 8.37
CA GLY A 65 -3.67 21.14 8.04
C GLY A 65 -2.15 21.16 8.29
N ARG A 66 -1.51 22.29 7.98
CA ARG A 66 -0.04 22.49 8.16
C ARG A 66 0.47 22.08 9.55
N CYS A 67 -0.29 22.38 10.61
CA CYS A 67 0.07 22.01 11.98
C CYS A 67 0.08 20.49 12.24
N ILE A 68 -0.85 19.74 11.65
CA ILE A 68 -0.90 18.28 11.80
C ILE A 68 0.31 17.67 11.07
N ARG A 69 0.57 18.10 9.83
CA ARG A 69 1.75 17.66 9.07
C ARG A 69 3.07 17.96 9.79
N PHE A 70 3.18 19.11 10.44
CA PHE A 70 4.33 19.44 11.27
C PHE A 70 4.50 18.46 12.45
N LYS A 71 3.40 18.16 13.18
CA LYS A 71 3.42 17.17 14.27
C LYS A 71 3.79 15.78 13.78
N GLN A 72 3.27 15.35 12.62
CA GLN A 72 3.61 14.08 11.99
C GLN A 72 5.11 14.03 11.65
N GLY A 73 5.65 15.08 11.03
CA GLY A 73 7.08 15.19 10.76
C GLY A 73 7.93 15.13 12.03
N MET A 74 7.55 15.87 13.07
CA MET A 74 8.22 15.81 14.37
C MET A 74 8.16 14.41 15.00
N ALA A 75 7.03 13.71 14.90
CA ALA A 75 6.90 12.35 15.41
C ALA A 75 7.89 11.42 14.71
N THR A 76 7.98 11.46 13.38
CA THR A 76 8.97 10.68 12.61
C THR A 76 10.41 11.00 13.04
N VAL A 77 10.74 12.28 13.21
CA VAL A 77 12.07 12.72 13.69
C VAL A 77 12.38 12.17 15.08
N LEU A 78 11.39 12.11 15.96
CA LEU A 78 11.50 11.55 17.31
C LEU A 78 11.39 10.01 17.35
N GLY A 79 11.35 9.34 16.20
CA GLY A 79 11.19 7.89 16.11
C GLY A 79 9.85 7.39 16.63
N ARG A 80 8.81 8.22 16.59
CA ARG A 80 7.43 7.88 16.96
C ARG A 80 6.59 7.62 15.71
N ASP A 81 5.44 6.99 15.91
CA ASP A 81 4.43 6.82 14.87
C ASP A 81 3.83 8.19 14.48
N PRO A 82 3.92 8.62 13.20
CA PRO A 82 3.31 9.86 12.74
C PRO A 82 1.79 9.78 12.67
N GLN A 83 1.22 8.58 12.56
CA GLN A 83 -0.22 8.37 12.36
C GLN A 83 -0.80 7.38 13.37
N PRO A 84 -0.71 7.65 14.69
CA PRO A 84 -1.11 6.69 15.72
C PRO A 84 -2.64 6.51 15.84
N GLN A 85 -3.41 7.08 14.92
CA GLN A 85 -4.87 7.08 15.00
C GLN A 85 -5.44 5.67 14.94
N ASP A 86 -6.45 5.41 15.77
CA ASP A 86 -7.23 4.19 15.66
C ASP A 86 -8.24 4.25 14.50
N VAL A 87 -9.00 3.17 14.31
CA VAL A 87 -9.97 3.07 13.23
C VAL A 87 -11.11 4.09 13.39
N ALA A 88 -11.58 4.35 14.61
CA ALA A 88 -12.68 5.28 14.86
C ALA A 88 -12.26 6.73 14.58
N GLU A 89 -11.06 7.11 15.02
CA GLU A 89 -10.46 8.40 14.71
C GLU A 89 -10.21 8.57 13.22
N PHE A 90 -9.71 7.53 12.54
CA PHE A 90 -9.56 7.54 11.08
C PHE A 90 -10.90 7.72 10.37
N MET A 91 -11.97 7.02 10.77
CA MET A 91 -13.29 7.19 10.16
C MET A 91 -13.84 8.61 10.33
N ARG A 92 -13.62 9.24 11.51
CA ARG A 92 -13.98 10.65 11.72
C ARG A 92 -13.21 11.57 10.77
N HIS A 93 -11.89 11.39 10.67
CA HIS A 93 -11.05 12.16 9.74
C HIS A 93 -11.42 11.94 8.28
N LEU A 94 -11.77 10.71 7.90
CA LEU A 94 -12.20 10.36 6.56
C LEU A 94 -13.50 11.09 6.19
N ARG A 95 -14.48 11.16 7.10
CA ARG A 95 -15.72 11.94 6.88
C ARG A 95 -15.48 13.43 6.67
N GLU A 96 -14.46 13.98 7.33
CA GLU A 96 -14.08 15.39 7.27
C GLU A 96 -13.16 15.71 6.07
N ALA A 97 -12.70 14.69 5.33
CA ALA A 97 -11.72 14.88 4.26
C ALA A 97 -12.32 15.64 3.06
N THR A 98 -11.55 16.62 2.57
CA THR A 98 -11.90 17.33 1.33
C THR A 98 -11.52 16.48 0.13
N VAL A 99 -12.46 16.35 -0.82
CA VAL A 99 -12.23 15.70 -2.11
C VAL A 99 -11.87 16.77 -3.14
N THR A 100 -10.72 16.62 -3.80
CA THR A 100 -10.21 17.58 -4.79
C THR A 100 -9.65 16.85 -6.01
N ASP A 101 -9.85 17.40 -7.21
CA ASP A 101 -9.28 16.87 -8.46
C ASP A 101 -9.61 15.38 -8.72
N ALA A 102 -10.84 14.96 -8.41
CA ALA A 102 -11.30 13.59 -8.65
C ALA A 102 -11.15 13.21 -10.14
N GLY A 103 -10.68 12.00 -10.40
CA GLY A 103 -10.32 11.51 -11.74
C GLY A 103 -8.86 11.73 -12.13
N VAL A 104 -8.09 12.52 -11.37
CA VAL A 104 -6.65 12.72 -11.60
C VAL A 104 -5.84 11.82 -10.68
N CYS A 105 -4.89 11.05 -11.23
CA CYS A 105 -4.03 10.19 -10.43
C CYS A 105 -3.10 11.02 -9.52
N ARG A 106 -3.34 10.89 -8.21
CA ARG A 106 -2.57 11.49 -7.12
C ARG A 106 -2.55 10.54 -5.93
N TYR A 107 -1.36 10.04 -5.61
CA TYR A 107 -1.17 9.12 -4.50
C TYR A 107 -1.84 9.61 -3.21
N SER A 108 -2.61 8.73 -2.58
CA SER A 108 -3.42 9.03 -1.41
C SER A 108 -3.31 7.94 -0.34
N THR A 109 -2.59 8.21 0.75
CA THR A 109 -2.54 7.34 1.94
C THR A 109 -3.94 7.17 2.54
N VAL A 110 -4.74 8.25 2.56
CA VAL A 110 -6.14 8.23 3.03
C VAL A 110 -7.02 7.33 2.14
N GLY A 111 -6.86 7.42 0.83
CA GLY A 111 -7.56 6.57 -0.13
C GLY A 111 -7.20 5.10 0.02
N GLY A 112 -5.91 4.77 0.16
CA GLY A 112 -5.45 3.41 0.42
C GLY A 112 -5.98 2.86 1.76
N ALA A 113 -5.91 3.66 2.83
CA ALA A 113 -6.46 3.29 4.13
C ALA A 113 -7.97 3.05 4.07
N ALA A 114 -8.73 3.94 3.41
CA ALA A 114 -10.17 3.78 3.24
C ALA A 114 -10.51 2.53 2.42
N LEU A 115 -9.76 2.26 1.35
CA LEU A 115 -9.93 1.06 0.54
C LEU A 115 -9.76 -0.20 1.40
N GLY A 116 -8.65 -0.34 2.12
CA GLY A 116 -8.39 -1.55 2.90
C GLY A 116 -9.43 -1.81 3.99
N HIS A 117 -9.93 -0.77 4.66
CA HIS A 117 -11.04 -0.93 5.61
C HIS A 117 -12.36 -1.29 4.92
N ALA A 118 -12.63 -0.76 3.72
CA ALA A 118 -13.81 -1.12 2.95
C ALA A 118 -13.77 -2.59 2.48
N LEU A 119 -12.60 -3.06 2.01
CA LEU A 119 -12.40 -4.47 1.65
C LEU A 119 -12.56 -5.40 2.86
N ALA A 120 -12.05 -4.99 4.02
CA ALA A 120 -12.23 -5.75 5.27
C ALA A 120 -13.72 -5.86 5.64
N ALA A 121 -14.45 -4.74 5.59
CA ALA A 121 -15.89 -4.72 5.84
C ALA A 121 -16.68 -5.58 4.84
N ALA A 122 -16.31 -5.56 3.55
CA ALA A 122 -16.92 -6.42 2.54
C ALA A 122 -16.70 -7.92 2.81
N ALA A 123 -15.52 -8.29 3.32
CA ALA A 123 -15.20 -9.66 3.73
C ALA A 123 -15.74 -10.03 5.13
N GLY A 124 -16.39 -9.10 5.84
CA GLY A 124 -16.94 -9.34 7.18
C GLY A 124 -15.89 -9.45 8.30
N VAL A 125 -14.67 -8.97 8.07
CA VAL A 125 -13.54 -9.03 9.01
C VAL A 125 -12.95 -7.64 9.27
N ASN A 126 -11.99 -7.55 10.20
CA ASN A 126 -11.18 -6.34 10.36
C ASN A 126 -9.95 -6.40 9.43
N TYR A 127 -9.23 -5.28 9.28
CA TYR A 127 -8.10 -5.22 8.34
C TYR A 127 -6.98 -6.26 8.63
N PRO A 128 -6.53 -6.48 9.88
CA PRO A 128 -5.60 -7.57 10.18
C PRO A 128 -6.14 -8.96 9.77
N GLY A 129 -7.42 -9.22 10.01
CA GLY A 129 -8.09 -10.46 9.59
C GLY A 129 -8.12 -10.60 8.06
N LEU A 130 -8.39 -9.52 7.33
CA LEU A 130 -8.38 -9.51 5.87
C LEU A 130 -7.01 -9.92 5.31
N VAL A 131 -5.92 -9.32 5.83
CA VAL A 131 -4.55 -9.68 5.44
C VAL A 131 -4.23 -11.11 5.83
N GLN A 132 -4.63 -11.54 7.03
CA GLN A 132 -4.39 -12.89 7.50
C GLN A 132 -5.07 -13.93 6.60
N GLU A 133 -6.34 -13.75 6.27
CA GLU A 133 -7.12 -14.72 5.50
C GLU A 133 -6.76 -14.73 4.02
N HIS A 134 -6.66 -13.56 3.40
CA HIS A 134 -6.54 -13.45 1.94
C HIS A 134 -5.09 -13.48 1.44
N LEU A 135 -4.12 -13.18 2.30
CA LEU A 135 -2.69 -13.20 1.94
C LEU A 135 -1.92 -14.22 2.78
N ALA A 136 -1.84 -14.04 4.10
CA ALA A 136 -0.94 -14.83 4.94
C ALA A 136 -1.28 -16.33 4.92
N THR A 137 -2.52 -16.69 5.23
CA THR A 137 -2.97 -18.08 5.21
C THR A 137 -3.15 -18.61 3.79
N ALA A 138 -3.74 -17.82 2.89
CA ALA A 138 -4.01 -18.24 1.51
C ALA A 138 -2.73 -18.55 0.70
N LEU A 139 -1.64 -17.82 0.96
CA LEU A 139 -0.36 -17.98 0.26
C LEU A 139 0.70 -18.70 1.10
N ALA A 140 0.33 -19.19 2.29
CA ALA A 140 1.25 -19.82 3.24
C ALA A 140 2.48 -18.93 3.58
N CYS A 141 2.22 -17.66 3.87
CA CYS A 141 3.19 -16.67 4.33
C CYS A 141 3.09 -16.51 5.88
N PRO A 142 3.81 -17.32 6.68
CA PRO A 142 3.58 -17.42 8.13
C PRO A 142 4.02 -16.18 8.93
N THR A 143 4.85 -15.30 8.38
CA THR A 143 5.33 -14.11 9.08
C THR A 143 4.59 -12.83 8.68
N LEU A 144 3.82 -12.89 7.57
CA LEU A 144 3.05 -11.80 7.00
C LEU A 144 1.90 -11.41 7.92
N ARG A 145 1.88 -10.15 8.33
CA ARG A 145 0.89 -9.62 9.27
C ARG A 145 0.76 -8.11 9.17
N VAL A 146 -0.32 -7.59 9.70
CA VAL A 146 -0.43 -6.17 10.03
C VAL A 146 0.26 -5.94 11.37
N GLU A 147 1.17 -4.97 11.43
CA GLU A 147 1.84 -4.57 12.67
C GLU A 147 0.85 -3.92 13.65
N GLU A 148 0.82 -4.40 14.89
CA GLU A 148 -0.08 -3.92 15.94
C GLU A 148 0.68 -3.48 17.20
N ALA A 149 0.24 -2.38 17.84
CA ALA A 149 0.92 -1.77 18.99
C ALA A 149 1.14 -2.70 20.20
N VAL A 150 0.30 -3.72 20.39
CA VAL A 150 0.30 -4.60 21.58
C VAL A 150 1.25 -5.80 21.40
N LYS A 151 1.56 -6.17 20.16
CA LYS A 151 2.57 -7.19 19.85
C LYS A 151 3.89 -6.45 19.64
N HIS A 152 4.62 -6.22 20.73
CA HIS A 152 6.01 -5.78 20.61
C HIS A 152 6.74 -6.76 19.68
N HIS A 153 7.43 -6.19 18.67
CA HIS A 153 8.43 -6.81 17.79
C HIS A 153 8.63 -8.29 18.07
N CYS A 154 8.27 -9.15 17.10
CA CYS A 154 8.75 -10.52 17.14
C CYS A 154 10.28 -10.48 17.32
N VAL A 155 10.86 -11.45 18.05
CA VAL A 155 12.29 -11.44 18.40
C VAL A 155 13.19 -11.27 17.15
N ASP A 156 12.71 -11.73 16.00
CA ASP A 156 13.40 -11.68 14.72
C ASP A 156 13.05 -10.46 13.84
N ASP A 157 12.22 -9.53 14.33
CA ASP A 157 11.86 -8.34 13.56
C ASP A 157 13.08 -7.42 13.41
N ALA A 158 13.31 -7.03 12.16
CA ALA A 158 14.28 -6.02 11.82
C ALA A 158 14.02 -4.71 12.59
N VAL A 159 15.09 -4.10 13.09
CA VAL A 159 15.03 -2.83 13.82
C VAL A 159 15.33 -1.69 12.87
N SER A 160 14.43 -0.72 12.82
CA SER A 160 14.61 0.53 12.12
C SER A 160 15.28 1.60 12.98
N TYR A 161 15.93 2.56 12.31
CA TYR A 161 16.63 3.67 12.95
C TYR A 161 16.10 5.02 12.43
N THR A 162 16.18 6.02 13.29
CA THR A 162 15.95 7.43 12.95
C THR A 162 17.19 8.02 12.26
N VAL A 163 17.05 9.20 11.67
CA VAL A 163 18.16 9.94 11.06
C VAL A 163 19.29 10.29 12.04
N PHE A 164 19.03 10.21 13.34
CA PHE A 164 20.01 10.43 14.41
C PHE A 164 20.56 9.12 15.00
N GLY A 165 20.29 7.97 14.37
CA GLY A 165 20.78 6.66 14.83
C GLY A 165 20.02 6.06 16.02
N GLY A 166 19.05 6.77 16.59
CA GLY A 166 18.17 6.21 17.62
C GLY A 166 17.18 5.20 17.04
N ARG A 167 16.75 4.20 17.82
CA ARG A 167 15.74 3.20 17.40
C ARG A 167 14.41 3.90 17.07
N ALA A 168 13.87 3.64 15.89
CA ALA A 168 12.53 4.08 15.52
C ALA A 168 11.48 3.06 16.01
N ARG A 169 10.33 3.55 16.48
CA ARG A 169 9.18 2.71 16.80
C ARG A 169 8.48 2.29 15.51
N SER A 170 7.91 1.09 15.54
CA SER A 170 6.98 0.65 14.49
C SER A 170 5.84 1.66 14.32
N TRP A 171 5.43 1.87 13.08
CA TRP A 171 4.19 2.57 12.77
C TRP A 171 3.07 1.53 12.82
N THR A 172 2.12 1.73 13.71
CA THR A 172 1.08 0.75 14.07
C THR A 172 -0.33 1.29 13.94
N GLY A 173 -0.46 2.59 13.68
CA GLY A 173 -1.72 3.32 13.56
C GLY A 173 -2.83 2.53 12.90
N ARG A 174 -3.72 1.91 13.69
CA ARG A 174 -4.68 0.92 13.20
C ARG A 174 -5.63 1.50 12.15
N GLY A 175 -5.89 2.80 12.22
CA GLY A 175 -6.68 3.52 11.22
C GLY A 175 -5.97 3.64 9.87
N TYR A 176 -4.66 3.90 9.86
CA TYR A 176 -3.85 4.02 8.63
C TYR A 176 -3.11 2.72 8.26
N ALA A 177 -3.29 1.65 9.04
CA ALA A 177 -2.64 0.37 8.81
C ALA A 177 -2.76 -0.16 7.37
N PRO A 178 -3.89 0.01 6.65
CA PRO A 178 -3.98 -0.43 5.27
C PRO A 178 -3.12 0.30 4.26
N ALA A 179 -2.52 1.43 4.63
CA ALA A 179 -1.67 2.20 3.74
C ALA A 179 -0.16 1.92 3.91
N GLY A 180 0.24 1.05 4.85
CA GLY A 180 1.67 0.76 5.02
C GLY A 180 2.10 0.06 6.30
N ALA A 181 1.21 -0.64 7.01
CA ALA A 181 1.58 -1.36 8.24
C ALA A 181 1.77 -2.87 8.05
N ILE A 182 1.77 -3.39 6.82
CA ILE A 182 2.09 -4.81 6.59
C ILE A 182 3.59 -5.05 6.81
N ARG A 183 3.90 -6.15 7.50
CA ARG A 183 5.24 -6.68 7.70
C ARG A 183 5.29 -8.14 7.31
N GLY A 184 6.44 -8.57 6.80
CA GLY A 184 6.70 -9.96 6.45
C GLY A 184 8.20 -10.16 6.21
N SER A 185 8.63 -11.42 6.22
CA SER A 185 9.98 -11.81 5.85
C SER A 185 10.21 -11.69 4.34
N ALA A 186 11.47 -11.67 3.91
CA ALA A 186 11.81 -11.74 2.50
C ALA A 186 11.24 -13.00 1.82
N GLN A 187 11.15 -14.12 2.55
CA GLN A 187 10.58 -15.37 2.06
C GLN A 187 9.08 -15.26 1.78
N ASP A 188 8.33 -14.55 2.64
CA ASP A 188 6.90 -14.32 2.43
C ASP A 188 6.67 -13.44 1.19
N PHE A 189 7.44 -12.36 1.04
CA PHE A 189 7.35 -11.51 -0.14
C PHE A 189 7.82 -12.21 -1.43
N ALA A 190 8.80 -13.11 -1.36
CA ALA A 190 9.17 -13.97 -2.50
C ALA A 190 8.03 -14.94 -2.89
N THR A 191 7.28 -15.44 -1.91
CA THR A 191 6.10 -16.29 -2.13
C THR A 191 4.97 -15.49 -2.79
N ILE A 192 4.69 -14.28 -2.29
CA ILE A 192 3.73 -13.35 -2.89
C ILE A 192 4.13 -13.01 -4.33
N LEU A 193 5.41 -12.70 -4.56
CA LEU A 193 5.93 -12.38 -5.88
C LEU A 193 5.77 -13.56 -6.84
N THR A 194 6.07 -14.78 -6.38
CA THR A 194 5.87 -15.99 -7.18
C THR A 194 4.40 -16.17 -7.54
N ALA A 195 3.48 -15.94 -6.60
CA ALA A 195 2.04 -16.01 -6.85
C ALA A 195 1.56 -14.97 -7.89
N LEU A 196 2.15 -13.77 -7.90
CA LEU A 196 1.89 -12.73 -8.89
C LEU A 196 2.43 -13.06 -10.29
N LEU A 197 3.48 -13.89 -10.39
CA LEU A 197 4.13 -14.26 -11.65
C LEU A 197 3.48 -15.48 -12.34
N VAL A 198 2.56 -16.18 -11.68
CA VAL A 198 1.86 -17.33 -12.27
C VAL A 198 0.96 -16.86 -13.43
N GLN A 199 1.32 -17.24 -14.65
CA GLN A 199 0.47 -17.05 -15.83
C GLN A 199 -0.86 -17.81 -15.68
N ASP A 200 -1.95 -17.18 -16.13
CA ASP A 200 -3.33 -17.67 -15.95
C ASP A 200 -3.70 -17.95 -14.48
N GLY A 201 -2.95 -17.39 -13.53
CA GLY A 201 -3.17 -17.53 -12.10
C GLY A 201 -4.26 -16.60 -11.54
N PRO A 202 -4.58 -16.71 -10.24
CA PRO A 202 -5.64 -15.93 -9.60
C PRO A 202 -5.36 -14.43 -9.53
N PHE A 203 -4.14 -13.98 -9.84
CA PHE A 203 -3.73 -12.58 -9.80
C PHE A 203 -3.36 -12.00 -11.16
N GLN A 204 -3.60 -12.71 -12.26
CA GLN A 204 -3.31 -12.22 -13.62
C GLN A 204 -4.01 -10.88 -13.91
N ASP A 205 -5.21 -10.71 -13.36
CA ASP A 205 -6.03 -9.52 -13.55
C ASP A 205 -5.55 -8.31 -12.75
N CYS A 206 -4.63 -8.51 -11.78
CA CYS A 206 -4.04 -7.41 -11.01
C CYS A 206 -3.28 -6.41 -11.90
N PHE A 207 -2.81 -6.84 -13.07
CA PHE A 207 -2.03 -6.00 -14.00
C PHE A 207 -2.86 -5.42 -15.14
N LYS A 208 -4.16 -5.72 -15.21
CA LYS A 208 -5.07 -5.05 -16.15
C LYS A 208 -5.13 -3.56 -15.81
N THR A 209 -4.90 -2.73 -16.82
CA THR A 209 -4.93 -1.27 -16.64
C THR A 209 -6.34 -0.80 -16.27
N LEU A 210 -6.47 -0.15 -15.12
CA LEU A 210 -7.73 0.40 -14.60
C LEU A 210 -7.82 1.92 -14.81
N HIS A 211 -6.68 2.60 -14.95
CA HIS A 211 -6.59 4.02 -15.22
C HIS A 211 -5.36 4.36 -16.05
N THR A 212 -5.48 5.35 -16.93
CA THR A 212 -4.38 5.89 -17.74
C THR A 212 -4.45 7.40 -17.73
N ASP A 213 -3.32 8.06 -17.46
CA ASP A 213 -3.18 9.51 -17.61
C ASP A 213 -1.83 9.86 -18.24
N SER A 214 -1.47 11.16 -18.25
CA SER A 214 -0.21 11.63 -18.81
C SER A 214 1.03 11.18 -18.02
N LYS A 215 0.87 10.64 -16.81
CA LYS A 215 1.96 10.22 -15.92
C LYS A 215 2.21 8.72 -15.95
N GLY A 216 1.31 7.93 -16.52
CA GLY A 216 1.46 6.49 -16.65
C GLY A 216 0.13 5.75 -16.61
N ARG A 217 0.21 4.45 -16.36
CA ARG A 217 -0.95 3.57 -16.15
C ARG A 217 -0.98 3.10 -14.71
N VAL A 218 -2.18 2.86 -14.21
CA VAL A 218 -2.42 2.25 -12.90
C VAL A 218 -3.31 1.03 -13.09
N ALA A 219 -2.87 -0.10 -12.56
CA ALA A 219 -3.60 -1.35 -12.50
C ALA A 219 -4.25 -1.53 -11.12
N ALA A 220 -4.45 -2.76 -10.65
CA ALA A 220 -4.97 -3.02 -9.31
C ALA A 220 -3.90 -2.72 -8.25
N GLY A 221 -3.73 -1.44 -7.92
CA GLY A 221 -2.80 -0.99 -6.89
C GLY A 221 -1.33 -0.94 -7.31
N PHE A 222 -1.00 -1.39 -8.54
CA PHE A 222 0.32 -1.29 -9.16
C PHE A 222 0.39 -0.15 -10.18
N PHE A 223 1.52 0.55 -10.23
CA PHE A 223 1.85 1.44 -11.33
C PHE A 223 2.41 0.61 -12.50
N VAL A 224 2.11 1.01 -13.73
CA VAL A 224 2.58 0.31 -14.93
C VAL A 224 3.24 1.30 -15.88
N ASP A 225 4.55 1.22 -15.97
CA ASP A 225 5.38 2.09 -16.81
C ASP A 225 6.15 1.29 -17.85
N LYS A 226 6.69 1.98 -18.86
CA LYS A 226 7.56 1.37 -19.86
C LYS A 226 9.03 1.57 -19.48
N THR A 227 9.75 0.48 -19.26
CA THR A 227 11.20 0.48 -19.03
C THR A 227 11.86 -0.41 -20.08
N ASN A 228 12.86 0.12 -20.80
CA ASN A 228 13.54 -0.61 -21.88
C ASN A 228 12.57 -1.21 -22.93
N GLY A 229 11.48 -0.50 -23.23
CA GLY A 229 10.42 -0.91 -24.18
C GLY A 229 9.36 -1.86 -23.61
N ARG A 230 9.58 -2.43 -22.42
CA ARG A 230 8.73 -3.45 -21.81
C ARG A 230 7.85 -2.89 -20.70
N ASP A 231 6.67 -3.48 -20.52
CA ASP A 231 5.75 -3.08 -19.46
C ASP A 231 6.21 -3.61 -18.09
N MET A 232 6.53 -2.69 -17.18
CA MET A 232 6.92 -2.97 -15.80
C MET A 232 5.77 -2.61 -14.86
N ALA A 233 5.24 -3.59 -14.13
CA ALA A 233 4.35 -3.34 -13.00
C ALA A 233 5.18 -3.18 -11.73
N TRP A 234 4.96 -2.11 -10.97
CA TRP A 234 5.74 -1.84 -9.77
C TRP A 234 4.93 -1.16 -8.67
N HIS A 235 5.44 -1.30 -7.45
CA HIS A 235 4.93 -0.61 -6.28
C HIS A 235 6.07 -0.38 -5.28
N SER A 236 6.10 0.79 -4.63
CA SER A 236 7.12 1.19 -3.68
C SER A 236 6.53 1.46 -2.30
N GLY A 237 7.36 1.34 -1.26
CA GLY A 237 6.98 1.53 0.13
C GLY A 237 8.00 2.35 0.90
N PHE A 238 7.54 3.28 1.75
CA PHE A 238 8.36 3.80 2.85
C PHE A 238 7.56 3.88 4.13
N ALA A 239 7.96 3.09 5.13
CA ALA A 239 7.32 3.09 6.43
C ALA A 239 8.32 2.78 7.52
N ALA A 240 8.25 3.51 8.63
CA ALA A 240 8.99 3.22 9.86
C ALA A 240 10.50 2.96 9.66
N GLY A 241 11.19 3.70 8.79
CA GLY A 241 12.64 3.52 8.54
C GLY A 241 12.98 2.29 7.69
N PHE A 242 12.01 1.79 6.93
CA PHE A 242 12.18 0.82 5.87
C PHE A 242 11.78 1.43 4.54
N ALA A 243 12.52 1.10 3.50
CA ALA A 243 12.16 1.39 2.12
C ALA A 243 12.09 0.07 1.34
N SER A 244 11.04 -0.11 0.55
CA SER A 244 10.85 -1.32 -0.25
C SER A 244 10.42 -0.98 -1.68
N HIS A 245 10.72 -1.90 -2.59
CA HIS A 245 10.29 -1.82 -3.98
C HIS A 245 10.03 -3.22 -4.52
N LEU A 246 8.86 -3.41 -5.14
CA LEU A 246 8.50 -4.60 -5.90
C LEU A 246 8.36 -4.19 -7.36
N ILE A 247 9.01 -4.91 -8.26
CA ILE A 247 8.92 -4.70 -9.70
C ILE A 247 8.75 -6.03 -10.42
N ILE A 248 7.90 -6.05 -11.46
CA ILE A 248 7.58 -7.20 -12.28
C ILE A 248 7.68 -6.80 -13.75
N ASP A 249 8.48 -7.54 -14.51
CA ASP A 249 8.48 -7.54 -15.97
C ASP A 249 7.33 -8.45 -16.45
N LEU A 250 6.25 -7.83 -16.96
CA LEU A 250 5.04 -8.54 -17.36
C LEU A 250 5.26 -9.42 -18.59
N GLU A 251 6.26 -9.12 -19.41
CA GLU A 251 6.55 -9.85 -20.64
C GLU A 251 7.45 -11.07 -20.38
N ARG A 252 8.44 -10.91 -19.49
CA ARG A 252 9.36 -12.00 -19.12
C ARG A 252 8.84 -12.86 -17.97
N CYS A 253 7.75 -12.45 -17.31
CA CYS A 253 7.27 -13.05 -16.07
C CYS A 253 8.39 -13.20 -15.03
N ARG A 254 9.21 -12.15 -14.90
CA ARG A 254 10.26 -12.04 -13.88
C ARG A 254 9.91 -10.92 -12.92
N GLY A 255 10.34 -11.04 -11.68
CA GLY A 255 10.15 -9.98 -10.70
C GLY A 255 11.29 -9.90 -9.71
N ALA A 256 11.39 -8.75 -9.05
CA ALA A 256 12.31 -8.52 -7.95
C ALA A 256 11.58 -7.81 -6.81
N PHE A 257 11.93 -8.18 -5.58
CA PHE A 257 11.52 -7.48 -4.36
C PHE A 257 12.76 -7.12 -3.55
N VAL A 258 12.90 -5.84 -3.23
CA VAL A 258 13.99 -5.33 -2.39
C VAL A 258 13.38 -4.60 -1.20
N SER A 259 13.93 -4.84 -0.02
CA SER A 259 13.60 -4.10 1.20
C SER A 259 14.88 -3.77 1.95
N VAL A 260 15.03 -2.52 2.36
CA VAL A 260 16.21 -2.02 3.06
C VAL A 260 15.80 -1.26 4.32
N ILE A 261 16.62 -1.38 5.37
CA ILE A 261 16.54 -0.50 6.53
C ILE A 261 17.24 0.81 6.15
N THR A 262 16.50 1.91 6.15
CA THR A 262 17.06 3.22 5.90
C THR A 262 16.31 4.30 6.70
N PRO A 263 17.02 5.16 7.45
CA PRO A 263 16.40 6.25 8.19
C PRO A 263 15.92 7.38 7.26
N THR A 264 16.37 7.39 6.00
CA THR A 264 16.05 8.41 5.00
C THR A 264 15.50 7.77 3.73
N PRO A 265 14.62 8.46 3.01
CA PRO A 265 14.11 7.98 1.73
C PRO A 265 15.10 8.17 0.57
N THR A 266 16.38 8.44 0.85
CA THR A 266 17.38 8.78 -0.18
C THR A 266 18.00 7.56 -0.85
N VAL A 267 17.75 6.35 -0.33
CA VAL A 267 18.21 5.12 -0.97
C VAL A 267 17.33 4.86 -2.19
N ASP A 268 17.95 4.74 -3.36
CA ASP A 268 17.26 4.43 -4.60
C ASP A 268 16.97 2.93 -4.69
N VAL A 269 15.99 2.47 -3.91
CA VAL A 269 15.57 1.06 -3.85
C VAL A 269 15.00 0.60 -5.19
N GLU A 270 14.47 1.53 -5.99
CA GLU A 270 13.99 1.27 -7.35
C GLU A 270 15.15 0.83 -8.26
N VAL A 271 16.27 1.57 -8.25
CA VAL A 271 17.47 1.17 -9.02
C VAL A 271 17.97 -0.20 -8.58
N LEU A 272 18.06 -0.47 -7.27
CA LEU A 272 18.49 -1.78 -6.77
C LEU A 272 17.55 -2.92 -7.23
N ALA A 273 16.24 -2.68 -7.22
CA ALA A 273 15.26 -3.66 -7.67
C ALA A 273 15.36 -3.89 -9.18
N LEU A 274 15.58 -2.85 -9.98
CA LEU A 274 15.76 -2.96 -11.42
C LEU A 274 17.06 -3.70 -11.79
N GLU A 275 18.17 -3.39 -11.11
CA GLU A 275 19.44 -4.11 -11.29
C GLU A 275 19.30 -5.59 -10.92
N THR A 276 18.60 -5.89 -9.82
CA THR A 276 18.30 -7.27 -9.43
C THR A 276 17.45 -7.99 -10.48
N LEU A 277 16.43 -7.31 -11.04
CA LEU A 277 15.55 -7.85 -12.08
C LEU A 277 16.30 -8.16 -13.38
N GLU A 278 17.20 -7.27 -13.79
CA GLU A 278 17.96 -7.39 -15.04
C GLU A 278 19.24 -8.23 -14.90
N SER A 279 19.69 -8.52 -13.68
CA SER A 279 20.79 -9.45 -13.48
C SER A 279 20.43 -10.83 -14.02
N ASP A 280 21.31 -11.40 -14.84
CA ASP A 280 21.23 -12.82 -15.20
C ASP A 280 21.65 -13.61 -13.96
N GLY A 281 20.70 -14.37 -13.40
CA GLY A 281 20.92 -15.20 -12.22
C GLY A 281 21.92 -16.32 -12.45
#